data_AF-A0A9P0CYQ3-F1
#
_entry.id   AF-A0A9P0CYQ3-F1
#
_cell.length_a   1.000
_cell.length_b   1.000
_cell.length_c   1.000
_cell.angle_alpha   90.00
_cell.angle_beta   90.00
_cell.angle_gamma   90.00
#
_symmetry.space_group_name_H-M   'P 1'
#
loop_
_entity.id
_entity.type
_entity.pdbx_description
1 polymer ?
#
loop_
_entity_poly.entity_id
_entity_poly.type
_entity_poly.pdbx_seq_one_letter_code
_entity_poly.pdbx_strand_id
1 'polypeptide(L)'
;MCVIAAFYFIFNNVNPTFNVCTYGVIVIAGIEHFIANYYGQMITDACENFYSELTGCPWYYWDNRNRGILQMLLNSSKTPFKLSCYGLSELGFPLLLRGIRFCYTLFALVKKF
;
A
#
# COMPACT_ATOMS: atom_id res chain seq x y z
N MET A 1 -10.50 16.49 4.02
CA MET A 1 -10.81 17.56 4.99
C MET A 1 -9.52 18.07 5.66
N CYS A 2 -8.77 17.25 6.41
CA CYS A 2 -7.54 17.71 7.11
C CYS A 2 -6.41 18.19 6.19
N VAL A 3 -6.21 17.55 5.03
CA VAL A 3 -5.15 17.93 4.07
C VAL A 3 -5.42 19.29 3.42
N ILE A 4 -6.69 19.60 3.11
CA ILE A 4 -7.10 20.88 2.51
C ILE A 4 -6.96 22.01 3.55
N ALA A 5 -7.36 21.76 4.81
CA ALA A 5 -7.13 22.69 5.90
C ALA A 5 -5.63 22.93 6.15
N ALA A 6 -4.80 21.88 6.12
CA ALA A 6 -3.35 22.01 6.26
C ALA A 6 -2.72 22.86 5.15
N PHE A 7 -3.11 22.66 3.88
CA PHE A 7 -2.65 23.52 2.78
C PHE A 7 -3.10 24.98 2.96
N TYR A 8 -4.36 25.21 3.36
CA TYR A 8 -4.87 26.56 3.61
C TYR A 8 -4.11 27.28 4.74
N PHE A 9 -3.80 26.60 5.84
CA PHE A 9 -3.02 27.15 6.95
C PHE A 9 -1.57 27.46 6.55
N ILE A 10 -0.95 26.61 5.71
CA ILE A 10 0.40 26.82 5.17
C ILE A 10 0.44 28.07 4.28
N PHE A 11 -0.52 28.23 3.36
CA PHE A 11 -0.55 29.38 2.44
C PHE A 11 -0.89 30.71 3.12
N ASN A 12 -1.77 30.71 4.14
CA ASN A 12 -2.15 31.94 4.83
C ASN A 12 -1.20 32.38 5.96
N ASN A 13 -0.14 31.61 6.24
CA ASN A 13 0.90 31.96 7.22
C ASN A 13 0.36 32.47 8.57
N VAL A 14 -0.76 31.90 9.05
CA VAL A 14 -1.54 32.44 10.17
C VAL A 14 -0.75 32.37 11.49
N ASN A 15 0.14 31.39 11.67
CA ASN A 15 1.04 31.29 12.82
C ASN A 15 2.31 30.48 12.49
N PRO A 16 3.53 31.03 12.71
CA PRO A 16 4.78 30.37 12.29
C PRO A 16 5.05 29.06 13.07
N THR A 17 4.78 29.01 14.37
CA THR A 17 5.01 27.83 15.20
C THR A 17 4.07 26.67 14.84
N PHE A 18 2.80 26.99 14.54
CA PHE A 18 1.80 25.99 14.15
C PHE A 18 2.06 25.45 12.73
N ASN A 19 2.57 26.29 11.82
CA ASN A 19 2.93 25.87 10.46
C ASN A 19 4.08 24.83 10.46
N VAL A 20 5.09 25.00 11.31
CA VAL A 20 6.20 24.03 11.41
C VAL A 20 5.71 22.67 11.93
N CYS A 21 4.88 22.65 12.98
CA CYS A 21 4.28 21.40 13.48
C CYS A 21 3.41 20.73 12.42
N THR A 22 2.60 21.51 11.70
CA THR A 22 1.72 20.98 10.65
C THR A 22 2.51 20.38 9.49
N TYR A 23 3.60 21.04 9.07
CA TYR A 23 4.51 20.50 8.05
C TYR A 23 5.16 19.18 8.51
N GLY A 24 5.64 19.13 9.76
CA GLY A 24 6.23 17.93 10.34
C GLY A 24 5.27 16.73 10.35
N VAL A 25 4.01 16.95 10.74
CA VAL A 25 2.98 15.89 10.76
C VAL A 25 2.68 15.36 9.34
N ILE A 26 2.62 16.24 8.33
CA ILE A 26 2.39 15.81 6.95
C ILE A 26 3.54 14.95 6.43
N VAL A 27 4.79 15.34 6.73
CA VAL A 27 5.98 14.58 6.32
C VAL A 27 6.01 13.21 6.99
N ILE A 28 5.76 13.14 8.31
CA ILE A 28 5.72 11.87 9.04
C ILE A 28 4.62 10.95 8.48
N ALA A 29 3.42 11.48 8.27
CA ALA A 29 2.31 10.71 7.69
C ALA A 29 2.64 10.19 6.28
N GLY A 30 3.37 10.97 5.47
CA GLY A 30 3.84 10.53 4.16
C GLY A 30 4.83 9.36 4.24
N ILE A 31 5.77 9.42 5.20
CA ILE A 31 6.76 8.36 5.44
C ILE A 31 6.07 7.09 5.93
N GLU A 32 5.18 7.17 6.92
CA GLU A 32 4.44 6.02 7.42
C GLU A 32 3.59 5.36 6.33
N HIS A 33 2.94 6.17 5.49
CA HIS A 33 2.18 5.67 4.36
C HIS A 33 3.09 4.96 3.34
N PHE A 34 4.28 5.49 3.06
CA PHE A 34 5.25 4.84 2.18
C PHE A 34 5.67 3.47 2.74
N ILE A 35 6.05 3.42 4.03
CA ILE A 35 6.50 2.21 4.72
C ILE A 35 5.39 1.14 4.70
N ALA A 36 4.15 1.52 5.03
CA ALA A 36 3.03 0.59 5.06
C ALA A 36 2.74 -0.04 3.69
N ASN A 37 2.80 0.75 2.61
CA ASN A 37 2.62 0.24 1.25
C ASN A 37 3.79 -0.64 0.79
N TYR A 38 5.03 -0.30 1.19
CA TYR A 38 6.21 -1.10 0.86
C TYR A 38 6.12 -2.50 1.48
N TYR A 39 5.80 -2.60 2.78
CA TYR A 39 5.63 -3.90 3.44
C TYR A 39 4.41 -4.66 2.92
N GLY A 40 3.30 -3.96 2.64
CA GLY A 40 2.12 -4.57 2.02
C GLY A 40 2.47 -5.24 0.69
N GLN A 41 3.21 -4.55 -0.17
CA GLN A 41 3.66 -5.09 -1.44
C GLN A 41 4.63 -6.28 -1.26
N MET A 42 5.62 -6.15 -0.37
CA MET A 42 6.61 -7.21 -0.14
C MET A 42 5.96 -8.53 0.28
N ILE A 43 4.90 -8.46 1.10
CA ILE A 43 4.12 -9.64 1.50
C ILE A 43 3.38 -10.24 0.30
N THR A 44 2.73 -9.40 -0.51
CA THR A 44 2.02 -9.85 -1.71
C THR A 44 2.98 -10.54 -2.69
N ASP A 45 4.13 -9.93 -2.97
CA ASP A 45 5.15 -10.48 -3.86
C ASP A 45 5.71 -11.82 -3.33
N ALA A 46 5.93 -11.93 -2.01
CA ALA A 46 6.38 -13.18 -1.38
C ALA A 46 5.33 -14.29 -1.51
N CYS A 47 4.04 -13.96 -1.38
CA CYS A 47 2.95 -14.92 -1.60
C CYS A 47 2.85 -15.39 -3.05
N GLU A 48 3.03 -14.48 -4.02
CA GLU A 48 3.06 -14.83 -5.45
C GLU A 48 4.25 -15.73 -5.79
N ASN A 49 5.43 -15.41 -5.26
CA ASN A 49 6.62 -16.26 -5.41
C ASN A 49 6.40 -17.65 -4.82
N PHE A 50 5.82 -17.74 -3.61
CA PHE A 50 5.48 -19.01 -2.99
C PHE A 50 4.51 -19.84 -3.84
N TYR A 51 3.49 -19.20 -4.42
CA TYR A 51 2.57 -19.86 -5.35
C TYR A 51 3.30 -20.40 -6.59
N SER A 52 4.16 -19.57 -7.20
CA SER A 52 4.97 -19.95 -8.37
C SER A 52 5.85 -21.17 -8.08
N GLU A 53 6.59 -21.17 -6.96
CA GLU A 53 7.44 -22.29 -6.55
C GLU A 53 6.64 -23.58 -6.32
N LEU A 54 5.46 -23.49 -5.70
CA LEU A 54 4.58 -24.65 -5.52
C LEU A 54 4.10 -25.22 -6.86
N THR A 55 3.82 -24.36 -7.85
CA THR A 55 3.43 -24.84 -9.20
C THR A 55 4.58 -25.49 -9.97
N GLY A 56 5.83 -25.12 -9.69
CA GLY A 56 7.02 -25.70 -10.30
C GLY A 56 7.47 -27.03 -9.70
N CYS A 57 6.91 -27.44 -8.56
CA CYS A 57 7.26 -28.71 -7.91
C CYS A 57 6.89 -29.92 -8.78
N PRO A 58 7.74 -30.98 -8.86
CA PRO A 58 7.49 -32.15 -9.67
C PRO A 58 6.46 -33.10 -9.04
N TRP A 59 5.21 -32.63 -8.94
CA TRP A 59 4.07 -33.29 -8.30
C TRP A 59 3.74 -34.67 -8.88
N TYR A 60 4.13 -34.91 -10.13
CA TYR A 60 3.96 -36.18 -10.84
C TYR A 60 4.77 -37.33 -10.22
N TYR A 61 5.86 -37.05 -9.51
CA TYR A 61 6.62 -38.10 -8.79
C TYR A 61 6.20 -38.28 -7.32
N TRP A 62 5.25 -37.49 -6.82
CA TRP A 62 4.88 -37.51 -5.41
C TRP A 62 3.77 -38.52 -5.10
N ASP A 63 3.79 -39.02 -3.86
CA ASP A 63 2.75 -39.89 -3.31
C ASP A 63 1.40 -39.16 -3.19
N ASN A 64 0.30 -39.90 -3.18
CA ASN A 64 -1.07 -39.35 -3.14
C ASN A 64 -1.31 -38.45 -1.93
N ARG A 65 -0.68 -38.75 -0.78
CA ARG A 65 -0.74 -37.91 0.42
C ARG A 65 -0.08 -36.55 0.21
N ASN A 66 1.08 -36.51 -0.44
CA ASN A 66 1.83 -35.28 -0.69
C ASN A 66 1.15 -34.43 -1.77
N ARG A 67 0.54 -35.06 -2.77
CA ARG A 67 -0.29 -34.37 -3.77
C ARG A 67 -1.51 -33.69 -3.14
N GLY A 68 -2.16 -34.34 -2.18
CA GLY A 68 -3.27 -33.73 -1.43
C GLY A 68 -2.85 -32.47 -0.66
N ILE A 69 -1.68 -32.52 0.00
CA ILE A 69 -1.12 -31.36 0.72
C ILE A 69 -0.78 -30.23 -0.26
N LEU A 70 -0.16 -30.55 -1.41
CA LEU A 70 0.14 -29.57 -2.45
C LEU A 70 -1.13 -28.88 -2.97
N GLN A 71 -2.19 -29.64 -3.22
CA GLN A 71 -3.47 -29.09 -3.66
C GLN A 71 -4.11 -28.18 -2.60
N MET A 72 -4.03 -28.55 -1.31
CA MET A 72 -4.48 -27.68 -0.22
C MET A 72 -3.69 -26.38 -0.16
N LEU A 73 -2.36 -26.45 -0.30
CA LEU A 73 -1.49 -25.27 -0.31
C LEU A 73 -1.80 -24.36 -1.50
N LEU A 74 -1.87 -24.90 -2.71
CA LEU A 74 -2.22 -24.16 -3.93
C LEU A 74 -3.61 -23.53 -3.87
N ASN A 75 -4.58 -24.21 -3.28
CA ASN A 75 -5.92 -23.66 -3.12
C ASN A 75 -5.94 -22.51 -2.09
N SER A 76 -5.11 -22.60 -1.05
CA SER A 76 -4.97 -21.57 -0.02
C SER A 76 -4.19 -20.35 -0.53
N SER A 77 -3.22 -20.54 -1.41
CA SER A 77 -2.40 -19.46 -1.99
C SER A 77 -2.96 -18.86 -3.28
N LYS A 78 -4.10 -19.37 -3.77
CA LYS A 78 -4.77 -18.91 -5.00
C LYS A 78 -5.24 -17.46 -4.92
N THR A 79 -5.56 -16.99 -3.71
CA THR A 79 -5.79 -15.57 -3.42
C THR A 79 -4.53 -15.03 -2.74
N PRO A 80 -3.73 -14.18 -3.41
CA PRO A 80 -2.55 -13.60 -2.78
C PRO A 80 -2.97 -12.87 -1.51
N PHE A 81 -2.13 -12.93 -0.48
CA PHE A 81 -2.43 -12.27 0.78
C PHE A 81 -2.41 -10.76 0.54
N LYS A 82 -3.60 -10.14 0.59
CA LYS A 82 -3.76 -8.70 0.37
C LYS A 82 -4.00 -8.02 1.70
N LEU A 83 -3.04 -7.20 2.14
CA LEU A 83 -3.30 -6.29 3.25
C LEU A 83 -4.28 -5.23 2.74
N SER A 84 -5.47 -5.19 3.33
CA SER A 84 -6.43 -4.11 3.06
C SER A 84 -6.48 -3.17 4.26
N CYS A 85 -6.52 -1.87 4.00
CA CYS A 85 -6.77 -0.90 5.06
C CYS A 85 -8.28 -0.91 5.35
N TYR A 86 -8.71 -1.73 6.32
CA TYR A 86 -10.11 -1.89 6.72
C TYR A 86 -11.09 -2.13 5.55
N GLY A 87 -10.65 -2.81 4.49
CA GLY A 87 -11.45 -3.07 3.29
C GLY A 87 -11.66 -1.89 2.33
N LEU A 88 -11.08 -0.71 2.60
CA LEU A 88 -11.24 0.48 1.74
C LEU A 88 -10.29 0.48 0.54
N SER A 89 -9.07 -0.02 0.72
CA SER A 89 -8.10 -0.18 -0.37
C SER A 89 -7.02 -1.20 -0.01
N GLU A 90 -6.57 -1.92 -1.02
CA GLU A 90 -5.39 -2.79 -0.95
C GLU A 90 -4.14 -1.91 -0.74
N LEU A 91 -3.33 -2.24 0.27
CA LEU A 91 -2.03 -1.64 0.53
C LEU A 91 -1.01 -2.19 -0.46
N GLY A 92 -0.44 -1.31 -1.26
CA GLY A 92 0.52 -1.65 -2.31
C GLY A 92 0.87 -0.43 -3.15
N PHE A 93 1.76 -0.60 -4.13
CA PHE A 93 2.16 0.51 -5.02
C PHE A 93 1.00 1.26 -5.72
N PRO A 94 -0.13 0.62 -6.08
CA PRO A 94 -1.26 1.34 -6.68
C PRO A 94 -1.89 2.39 -5.76
N LEU A 95 -1.95 2.14 -4.45
CA LEU A 95 -2.49 3.08 -3.47
C LEU A 95 -1.56 4.29 -3.31
N LEU A 96 -0.25 4.04 -3.28
CA LEU A 96 0.78 5.08 -3.21
C LEU A 96 0.73 6.01 -4.42
N LEU A 97 0.62 5.45 -5.64
CA LEU A 97 0.49 6.23 -6.87
C LEU A 97 -0.80 7.06 -6.92
N ARG A 98 -1.91 6.52 -6.42
CA ARG A 98 -3.17 7.27 -6.27
C ARG A 98 -3.02 8.43 -5.30
N GLY A 99 -2.34 8.23 -4.18
CA GLY A 99 -2.02 9.28 -3.21
C GLY A 99 -1.20 10.42 -3.83
N ILE A 100 -0.13 10.08 -4.55
CA ILE A 100 0.71 11.07 -5.24
C ILE A 100 -0.10 11.84 -6.29
N ARG A 101 -0.88 11.14 -7.13
CA ARG A 101 -1.75 11.78 -8.13
C ARG A 101 -2.72 12.76 -7.48
N PHE A 102 -3.33 12.40 -6.36
CA PHE A 102 -4.24 13.27 -5.61
C PHE A 102 -3.54 14.55 -5.11
N CYS A 103 -2.32 14.44 -4.60
CA CYS A 103 -1.53 15.62 -4.22
C CYS A 103 -1.22 16.52 -5.43
N TYR A 104 -0.85 15.94 -6.57
CA TYR A 104 -0.59 16.69 -7.80
C TYR A 104 -1.84 17.41 -8.32
N THR A 105 -3.00 16.76 -8.35
CA THR A 105 -4.25 17.41 -8.77
C THR A 105 -4.67 18.52 -7.82
N LEU A 106 -4.50 18.33 -6.51
CA LEU A 106 -4.77 19.41 -5.54
C LEU A 106 -3.84 20.60 -5.76
N PHE A 107 -2.54 20.37 -5.95
CA PHE A 107 -1.58 21.44 -6.24
C PHE A 107 -1.92 22.17 -7.54
N ALA A 108 -2.27 21.43 -8.60
CA ALA A 108 -2.69 22.00 -9.87
C ALA A 108 -3.99 22.82 -9.75
N LEU A 109 -4.93 22.39 -8.91
CA LEU A 109 -6.15 23.14 -8.60
C LEU A 109 -5.85 24.44 -7.86
N VAL A 110 -5.03 24.39 -6.81
CA VAL A 110 -4.65 25.58 -6.03
C VAL A 110 -3.92 26.60 -6.90
N LYS A 111 -3.04 26.16 -7.82
CA LYS A 111 -2.33 27.07 -8.72
C LYS A 111 -3.25 27.75 -9.76
N LYS A 112 -4.42 27.17 -10.03
CA LYS A 112 -5.37 27.68 -11.03
C LYS A 112 -6.33 28.73 -10.46
N PHE A 113 -6.48 28.78 -9.14
CA PHE A 113 -7.22 29.81 -8.40
C PHE A 113 -6.28 30.90 -7.89
#